data_AF-A0A0G1UM60-F1
#
_entry.id   AF-A0A0G1UM60-F1
#
_cell.length_a   1.000
_cell.length_b   1.000
_cell.length_c   1.000
_cell.angle_alpha   90.00
_cell.angle_beta   90.00
_cell.angle_gamma   90.00
#
_symmetry.space_group_name_H-M   'P 1'
#
loop_
_entity.id
_entity.type
_entity.pdbx_description
1 polymer ?
#
loop_
_entity_poly.entity_id
_entity_poly.type
_entity_poly.pdbx_seq_one_letter_code
_entity_poly.pdbx_strand_id
1 'polypeptide(L)'
;MAAESLNESITGLGPLGNFANDAAGAGAFKTFNLLISQIVAFLTVGGAIWFIIQIFIGALGWLSAGGDKQPLETAKKRILDAVTGLIILVLAYSFIYIVGNFLGINVLDPYSAFKQFGPLSTEDSLKLVK
;
A
#
# COMPACT_ATOMS: atom_id res chain seq x y z
N MET A 1 -6.98 47.25 4.66
CA MET A 1 -7.14 46.14 5.62
C MET A 1 -7.85 44.93 4.97
N ALA A 2 -7.58 44.61 3.69
CA ALA A 2 -8.36 43.63 2.93
C ALA A 2 -7.55 42.79 1.92
N ALA A 3 -6.23 42.66 2.08
CA ALA A 3 -5.36 41.98 1.10
C ALA A 3 -4.65 40.73 1.65
N GLU A 4 -5.12 40.16 2.76
CA GLU A 4 -4.43 39.05 3.44
C GLU A 4 -5.25 37.75 3.51
N SER A 5 -6.45 37.71 2.91
CA SER A 5 -7.32 36.53 2.94
C SER A 5 -7.12 35.57 1.76
N LEU A 6 -6.16 35.82 0.86
CA LEU A 6 -5.92 34.98 -0.32
C LEU A 6 -4.65 34.12 -0.23
N ASN A 7 -3.94 34.17 0.90
CA ASN A 7 -2.78 33.30 1.17
C ASN A 7 -3.12 32.13 2.11
N GLU A 8 -4.41 31.85 2.32
CA GLU A 8 -4.86 30.60 2.94
C GLU A 8 -4.62 29.49 1.91
N SER A 9 -3.40 28.98 1.95
CA SER A 9 -2.91 27.88 1.16
C SER A 9 -3.92 26.74 1.21
N ILE A 10 -4.48 26.40 0.05
CA ILE A 10 -5.57 25.43 -0.14
C ILE A 10 -5.15 24.06 0.44
N THR A 11 -5.44 23.85 1.72
CA THR A 11 -5.36 22.54 2.35
C THR A 11 -6.64 21.80 1.99
N GLY A 12 -6.53 20.84 1.08
CA GLY A 12 -7.60 19.90 0.78
C GLY A 12 -8.03 19.10 2.01
N LEU A 13 -9.24 18.54 1.95
CA LEU A 13 -9.83 17.79 3.05
C LEU A 13 -9.17 16.41 3.21
N GLY A 14 -8.71 16.12 4.42
CA GLY A 14 -8.14 14.83 4.81
C GLY A 14 -6.62 14.71 4.59
N PRO A 15 -6.02 13.56 4.95
CA PRO A 15 -4.56 13.36 4.95
C PRO A 15 -3.89 13.55 3.59
N LEU A 16 -4.66 13.52 2.49
CA LEU A 16 -4.18 13.69 1.13
C LEU A 16 -4.16 15.16 0.66
N GLY A 17 -4.77 16.08 1.42
CA GLY A 17 -5.01 17.46 1.01
C GLY A 17 -4.01 18.50 1.52
N ASN A 18 -3.04 18.14 2.35
CA ASN A 18 -2.12 19.09 3.00
C ASN A 18 -0.97 19.58 2.06
N PHE A 19 -1.28 19.99 0.83
CA PHE A 19 -0.28 20.47 -0.16
C PHE A 19 0.35 21.82 0.21
N ALA A 20 -0.35 22.56 1.06
CA ALA A 20 -0.06 23.92 1.49
C ALA A 20 1.14 24.06 2.45
N ASN A 21 1.36 23.07 3.32
CA ASN A 21 2.28 23.17 4.46
C ASN A 21 3.55 22.31 4.31
N ASP A 22 3.69 21.55 3.22
CA ASP A 22 4.85 20.69 3.00
C ASP A 22 5.75 21.34 1.93
N ALA A 23 6.98 21.70 2.32
CA ALA A 23 7.97 22.41 1.50
C ALA A 23 7.99 21.91 0.04
N ALA A 24 7.89 22.84 -0.91
CA ALA A 24 7.79 22.58 -2.35
C ALA A 24 8.88 21.59 -2.79
N GLY A 25 8.51 20.32 -2.93
CA GLY A 25 9.44 19.20 -3.12
C GLY A 25 9.11 18.02 -2.22
N ALA A 26 9.17 18.17 -0.89
CA ALA A 26 8.90 17.09 0.06
C ALA A 26 7.41 16.73 0.17
N GLY A 27 6.52 17.71 -0.04
CA GLY A 27 5.07 17.50 0.01
C GLY A 27 4.52 16.57 -1.07
N ALA A 28 5.03 16.68 -2.30
CA ALA A 28 4.59 15.84 -3.41
C ALA A 28 4.92 14.36 -3.17
N PHE A 29 6.14 14.06 -2.69
CA PHE A 29 6.54 12.68 -2.37
C PHE A 29 5.78 12.11 -1.16
N LYS A 30 5.48 12.93 -0.16
CA LYS A 30 4.68 12.53 1.00
C LYS A 30 3.23 12.21 0.61
N THR A 31 2.59 13.04 -0.20
CA THR A 31 1.23 12.75 -0.70
C THR A 31 1.22 11.53 -1.61
N PHE A 32 2.26 11.35 -2.44
CA PHE A 32 2.40 10.16 -3.27
C PHE A 32 2.56 8.88 -2.44
N ASN A 33 3.37 8.92 -1.37
CA ASN A 33 3.50 7.82 -0.41
C ASN A 33 2.15 7.48 0.24
N LEU A 34 1.43 8.48 0.75
CA LEU A 34 0.11 8.27 1.35
C LEU A 34 -0.91 7.71 0.36
N LEU A 35 -0.88 8.17 -0.89
CA LEU A 35 -1.76 7.67 -1.95
C LEU A 35 -1.49 6.19 -2.24
N ILE A 36 -0.22 5.80 -2.42
CA ILE A 36 0.15 4.40 -2.67
C ILE A 36 -0.20 3.53 -1.47
N SER A 37 0.12 3.98 -0.26
CA SER A 37 -0.20 3.26 0.97
C SER A 37 -1.71 3.03 1.09
N GLN A 38 -2.52 4.05 0.81
CA GLN A 38 -3.98 3.95 0.82
C GLN A 38 -4.51 3.00 -0.26
N ILE A 39 -3.97 3.05 -1.47
CA ILE A 39 -4.37 2.16 -2.58
C ILE A 39 -4.03 0.70 -2.24
N VAL A 40 -2.82 0.44 -1.75
CA VAL A 40 -2.38 -0.90 -1.36
C VAL A 40 -3.22 -1.42 -0.20
N ALA A 41 -3.51 -0.60 0.81
CA ALA A 41 -4.39 -0.98 1.91
C ALA A 41 -5.80 -1.32 1.41
N PHE A 42 -6.37 -0.48 0.54
CA PHE A 42 -7.68 -0.70 -0.04
C PHE A 42 -7.74 -1.97 -0.90
N LEU A 43 -6.75 -2.19 -1.78
CA LEU A 43 -6.65 -3.41 -2.58
C LEU A 43 -6.50 -4.66 -1.72
N THR A 44 -5.71 -4.58 -0.65
CA THR A 44 -5.49 -5.75 0.23
C THR A 44 -6.78 -6.15 0.94
N VAL A 45 -7.51 -5.18 1.49
CA VAL A 45 -8.80 -5.42 2.16
C VAL A 45 -9.85 -5.90 1.15
N GLY A 46 -9.97 -5.22 0.00
CA GLY A 46 -10.91 -5.60 -1.05
C GLY A 46 -10.62 -6.99 -1.64
N GLY A 47 -9.35 -7.30 -1.86
CA GLY A 47 -8.87 -8.60 -2.35
C GLY A 47 -9.12 -9.72 -1.36
N ALA A 48 -8.95 -9.49 -0.06
CA ALA A 48 -9.26 -10.47 0.98
C ALA A 48 -10.75 -10.83 1.02
N ILE A 49 -11.64 -9.83 0.93
CA ILE A 49 -13.09 -10.05 0.88
C ILE A 49 -13.47 -10.84 -0.39
N TRP A 50 -12.91 -10.44 -1.54
CA TRP A 50 -13.13 -11.13 -2.80
C TRP A 50 -12.67 -12.60 -2.78
N PHE A 51 -11.51 -12.86 -2.17
CA PHE A 51 -10.97 -14.21 -2.00
C PHE A 51 -11.93 -15.11 -1.20
N ILE A 52 -12.49 -14.60 -0.10
CA ILE A 52 -13.48 -15.35 0.70
C ILE A 52 -14.67 -15.73 -0.17
N ILE A 53 -15.26 -14.79 -0.91
CA ILE A 53 -16.41 -15.05 -1.79
C ILE A 53 -16.06 -16.14 -2.82
N GLN A 54 -14.87 -16.07 -3.41
CA GLN A 54 -14.46 -17.02 -4.45
C GLN A 54 -14.27 -18.45 -3.91
N ILE A 55 -13.74 -18.60 -2.69
CA ILE A 55 -13.62 -19.89 -2.00
C ILE A 55 -15.00 -20.48 -1.72
N PHE A 56 -15.95 -19.68 -1.23
CA PHE A 56 -17.31 -20.16 -0.96
C PHE A 56 -18.00 -20.66 -2.22
N ILE A 57 -17.91 -19.91 -3.33
CA ILE A 57 -18.50 -20.34 -4.61
C ILE A 57 -17.82 -21.60 -5.15
N GLY A 58 -16.49 -21.69 -5.04
CA GLY A 58 -15.73 -22.89 -5.42
C GLY A 58 -16.12 -24.11 -4.59
N ALA A 59 -16.29 -23.94 -3.28
CA ALA A 59 -16.69 -25.00 -2.35
C ALA A 59 -18.11 -25.49 -2.62
N LEU A 60 -19.07 -24.58 -2.84
CA LEU A 60 -20.44 -24.94 -3.21
C LEU A 60 -20.48 -25.71 -4.54
N GLY A 61 -19.69 -25.28 -5.53
CA GLY A 61 -19.56 -25.99 -6.81
C GLY A 61 -18.94 -27.38 -6.68
N TRP A 62 -18.02 -27.58 -5.74
CA TRP A 62 -17.43 -28.90 -5.47
C TRP A 62 -18.43 -29.83 -4.78
N LEU A 63 -19.21 -29.31 -3.84
CA LEU A 63 -20.25 -30.06 -3.13
C LEU A 63 -21.42 -30.44 -4.05
N SER A 64 -21.83 -29.53 -4.94
CA SER A 64 -22.93 -29.78 -5.89
C SER A 64 -22.54 -30.69 -7.06
N ALA A 65 -21.24 -30.98 -7.27
CA ALA A 65 -20.76 -31.78 -8.39
C ALA A 65 -21.19 -33.26 -8.33
N GLY A 66 -21.58 -33.77 -7.15
CA GLY A 66 -22.32 -35.04 -7.00
C GLY A 66 -21.69 -36.32 -7.56
N GLY A 67 -20.45 -36.28 -8.08
CA GLY A 67 -19.77 -37.40 -8.73
C GLY A 67 -19.54 -37.26 -10.24
N ASP A 68 -20.07 -36.21 -10.88
CA ASP A 68 -19.77 -35.89 -12.28
C ASP A 68 -18.38 -35.24 -12.40
N LYS A 69 -17.55 -35.75 -13.32
CA LYS A 69 -16.15 -35.35 -13.49
C LYS A 69 -16.02 -33.90 -13.96
N GLN A 70 -16.94 -33.43 -14.81
CA GLN A 70 -16.83 -32.11 -15.44
C GLN A 70 -17.02 -30.93 -14.45
N PRO A 71 -18.08 -30.90 -13.62
CA PRO A 71 -18.23 -29.86 -12.59
C PRO A 71 -17.19 -30.00 -11.47
N LEU A 72 -16.75 -31.23 -11.17
CA LEU A 72 -15.72 -31.48 -10.15
C LEU A 72 -14.38 -30.87 -10.55
N GLU A 73 -13.95 -31.02 -11.79
CA GLU A 73 -12.71 -30.46 -12.30
C GLU A 73 -12.76 -28.93 -12.32
N THR A 74 -13.90 -28.37 -12.73
CA THR A 74 -14.12 -26.91 -12.73
C THR A 74 -14.07 -26.32 -11.32
N ALA A 75 -14.70 -26.98 -10.34
CA ALA A 75 -14.67 -26.54 -8.95
C ALA A 75 -13.26 -26.61 -8.35
N LYS A 76 -12.53 -27.70 -8.62
CA LYS A 76 -11.13 -27.84 -8.21
C LYS A 76 -10.24 -26.74 -8.80
N LYS A 77 -10.39 -26.45 -10.10
CA LYS A 77 -9.65 -25.37 -10.76
C LYS A 77 -9.94 -24.03 -10.10
N ARG A 78 -11.21 -23.74 -9.81
CA ARG A 78 -11.62 -22.49 -9.15
C ARG A 78 -11.03 -22.35 -7.74
N ILE A 79 -10.94 -23.44 -6.98
CA ILE A 79 -10.27 -23.46 -5.68
C ILE A 79 -8.77 -23.21 -5.83
N LEU A 80 -8.11 -23.89 -6.79
CA LEU A 80 -6.69 -23.69 -7.07
C LEU A 80 -6.38 -22.25 -7.49
N ASP A 81 -7.21 -21.65 -8.33
CA ASP A 81 -7.04 -20.26 -8.76
C ASP A 81 -7.17 -19.29 -7.57
N ALA A 82 -8.13 -19.54 -6.67
CA ALA A 82 -8.29 -18.75 -5.45
C ALA A 82 -7.05 -18.90 -4.54
N VAL A 83 -6.60 -20.13 -4.27
CA VAL A 83 -5.41 -20.41 -3.43
C VAL A 83 -4.15 -19.80 -4.05
N THR A 84 -4.00 -19.86 -5.37
CA THR A 84 -2.86 -19.27 -6.08
C THR A 84 -2.82 -17.75 -5.87
N GLY A 85 -3.97 -17.07 -5.90
CA GLY A 85 -4.06 -15.65 -5.58
C GLY A 85 -3.56 -15.32 -4.17
N LEU A 86 -3.91 -16.14 -3.17
CA LEU A 86 -3.43 -15.97 -1.80
C LEU A 86 -1.92 -16.22 -1.68
N ILE A 87 -1.41 -17.26 -2.34
CA ILE A 87 0.03 -17.57 -2.37
C ILE A 87 0.81 -16.39 -2.96
N ILE A 88 0.32 -15.80 -4.06
CA ILE A 88 0.96 -14.64 -4.69
C ILE A 88 1.03 -13.44 -3.73
N LEU A 89 -0.02 -13.17 -2.94
CA LEU A 89 0.01 -12.10 -1.94
C LEU A 89 1.10 -12.34 -0.89
N VAL A 90 1.20 -13.56 -0.35
CA VAL A 90 2.22 -13.91 0.65
C VAL A 90 3.62 -13.77 0.06
N LEU A 91 3.82 -14.26 -1.18
CA LEU A 91 5.09 -14.11 -1.90
C LEU A 91 5.43 -12.64 -2.14
N ALA A 92 4.48 -11.82 -2.57
CA ALA A 92 4.69 -10.39 -2.80
C ALA A 92 5.22 -9.68 -1.54
N TYR A 93 4.61 -9.93 -0.37
CA TYR A 93 5.11 -9.38 0.90
C TYR A 93 6.53 -9.84 1.23
N SER A 94 6.84 -11.12 1.01
CA SER A 94 8.19 -11.65 1.22
C SER A 94 9.22 -10.99 0.30
N PHE A 95 8.88 -10.80 -0.98
CA PHE A 95 9.72 -10.10 -1.94
C PHE A 95 9.96 -8.64 -1.55
N ILE A 96 8.91 -7.90 -1.17
CA ILE A 96 9.02 -6.50 -0.74
C ILE A 96 9.96 -6.38 0.48
N TYR A 97 9.87 -7.30 1.43
CA TYR A 97 10.74 -7.31 2.61
C TYR A 97 12.21 -7.54 2.24
N ILE A 98 12.50 -8.52 1.38
CA ILE A 98 13.85 -8.81 0.91
C ILE A 98 14.44 -7.63 0.17
N VAL A 99 13.67 -7.04 -0.76
CA VAL A 99 14.10 -5.88 -1.55
C VAL A 99 14.30 -4.65 -0.64
N GLY A 100 13.40 -4.40 0.31
CA GLY A 100 13.54 -3.30 1.26
C GLY A 100 14.76 -3.42 2.15
N ASN A 101 15.07 -4.63 2.63
CA ASN A 101 16.29 -4.89 3.38
C ASN A 101 17.55 -4.65 2.53
N PHE A 102 17.49 -4.95 1.22
CA PHE A 102 18.62 -4.76 0.30
C PHE A 102 18.88 -3.29 -0.04
N LEU A 103 17.83 -2.47 -0.17
CA LEU A 103 17.95 -1.04 -0.40
C LEU A 103 18.15 -0.24 0.91
N GLY A 104 18.11 -0.88 2.08
CA GLY A 104 18.24 -0.22 3.39
C GLY A 104 17.07 0.72 3.71
N ILE A 105 15.96 0.60 2.97
CA ILE A 105 14.79 1.46 3.07
C ILE A 105 13.56 0.60 3.31
N ASN A 106 12.69 1.04 4.22
CA ASN A 106 11.37 0.44 4.32
C ASN A 106 10.59 0.83 3.06
N VAL A 107 10.46 -0.09 2.09
CA VAL A 107 9.68 0.11 0.86
C VAL A 107 8.20 0.36 1.17
N LEU A 108 7.76 -0.05 2.36
CA LEU A 108 6.43 0.28 2.89
C LEU A 108 6.32 1.73 3.39
N ASP A 109 7.44 2.43 3.60
CA ASP A 109 7.50 3.86 3.92
C ASP A 109 8.69 4.58 3.24
N PRO A 110 8.60 4.87 1.93
CA PRO A 110 9.65 5.58 1.19
C PRO A 110 9.90 7.03 1.65
N TYR A 111 9.07 7.58 2.54
CA TYR A 111 9.28 8.94 3.08
C TYR A 111 10.45 8.99 4.06
N SER A 112 10.64 7.92 4.85
CA SER A 112 11.78 7.78 5.76
C SER A 112 13.12 7.69 5.04
N ALA A 113 13.15 7.04 3.88
CA ALA A 113 14.33 6.87 3.03
C ALA A 113 14.90 8.21 2.54
N PHE A 114 14.05 9.13 2.11
CA PHE A 114 14.49 10.43 1.59
C PHE A 114 15.08 11.33 2.68
N LYS A 115 14.59 11.24 3.93
CA LYS A 115 15.17 11.99 5.07
C LYS A 115 16.60 11.58 5.40
N GLN A 116 17.00 10.36 5.08
CA GLN A 116 18.35 9.85 5.33
C GLN A 116 19.38 10.34 4.29
N PHE A 117 18.94 10.78 3.11
CA PHE A 117 19.81 11.26 2.03
C PHE A 117 19.63 12.77 1.71
N GLY A 118 18.65 13.44 2.32
CA GLY A 118 18.50 14.90 2.29
C GLY A 118 19.50 15.61 3.23
N PRO A 119 19.83 16.89 2.97
CA PRO A 119 20.89 17.61 3.70
C PRO A 119 20.67 17.61 5.21
N LEU A 120 21.73 17.18 5.92
CA LEU A 120 21.97 17.07 7.36
C LEU A 120 20.83 17.53 8.27
N SER A 121 20.24 16.54 8.96
CA SER A 121 19.46 16.75 10.17
C SER A 121 20.18 17.70 11.12
N THR A 122 19.53 18.83 11.40
CA THR A 122 19.95 19.90 12.32
C THR A 122 20.31 19.43 13.75
N GLU A 123 20.19 18.14 14.07
CA GLU A 123 20.72 17.55 15.31
C GLU A 123 22.25 17.50 15.35
N ASP A 124 22.95 17.34 14.21
CA ASP A 124 24.42 17.29 14.20
C ASP A 124 25.07 18.68 14.32
N SER A 125 24.38 19.76 13.95
CA SER A 125 24.90 21.12 14.10
C SER A 125 24.95 21.62 15.55
N LEU A 126 24.30 20.92 16.50
CA LEU A 126 24.37 21.24 17.94
C LEU A 126 25.48 20.48 18.68
N LYS A 127 26.09 19.46 18.09
CA LYS A 127 27.27 18.75 18.65
C LYS A 127 28.62 19.28 18.14
N LEU A 128 28.61 20.17 17.15
CA LEU A 128 29.83 20.80 16.61
C LEU A 128 30.08 22.21 17.15
N VAL A 129 29.20 22.74 18.01
CA VAL A 129 29.32 24.08 18.64
C VAL A 129 29.49 23.99 20.16
N LYS A 130 29.67 22.78 20.70
CA LYS A 130 29.95 22.54 22.12
C LYS A 130 31.10 21.56 22.27
#